data_AF-A0A1W9KPN7-F1
#
_entry.id   AF-A0A1W9KPN7-F1
#
_cell.length_a   1.000
_cell.length_b   1.000
_cell.length_c   1.000
_cell.angle_alpha   90.00
_cell.angle_beta   90.00
_cell.angle_gamma   90.00
#
_symmetry.space_group_name_H-M   'P 1'
#
loop_
_entity.id
_entity.type
_entity.pdbx_description
1 polymer ?
#
loop_
_entity_poly.entity_id
_entity_poly.type
_entity_poly.pdbx_seq_one_letter_code
_entity_poly.pdbx_strand_id
1 'polypeptide(L)'
;MTKTQPNPAEINEIVEVDTATPTNAELYQQAIEKGQAILKDEGSKAAAAREIYRMLQGEHRDVILKAFIDGATVTVKGAPTYFYNISRKFRKLAKAEPAKD
;
A
#
# COMPACT_ATOMS: atom_id res chain seq x y z
N MET A 1 -53.20 -9.35 1.17
CA MET A 1 -52.23 -8.98 2.22
C MET A 1 -51.21 -10.09 2.33
N THR A 2 -49.97 -9.88 1.88
CA THR A 2 -48.83 -10.71 2.26
C THR A 2 -47.62 -9.78 2.36
N LYS A 3 -47.41 -9.21 3.55
CA LYS A 3 -46.16 -8.53 3.87
C LYS A 3 -45.13 -9.63 4.15
N THR A 4 -44.29 -9.93 3.18
CA THR A 4 -43.09 -10.75 3.41
C THR A 4 -42.17 -9.95 4.34
N GLN A 5 -42.08 -10.35 5.61
CA GLN A 5 -41.05 -9.84 6.51
C GLN A 5 -39.73 -10.54 6.15
N PRO A 6 -38.60 -9.80 6.02
CA PRO A 6 -37.29 -10.44 5.89
C PRO A 6 -36.90 -11.15 7.20
N ASN A 7 -36.27 -12.32 7.04
CA ASN A 7 -35.89 -13.25 8.11
C ASN A 7 -34.68 -12.70 8.90
N PRO A 8 -34.68 -12.67 10.24
CA PRO A 8 -33.63 -12.06 11.07
C PRO A 8 -32.26 -12.78 11.12
N ALA A 9 -31.94 -13.66 10.16
CA ALA A 9 -30.74 -14.51 10.20
C ALA A 9 -29.59 -14.09 9.27
N GLU A 10 -29.70 -12.98 8.51
CA GLU A 10 -28.67 -12.54 7.56
C GLU A 10 -28.14 -11.12 7.84
N ILE A 11 -27.88 -10.82 9.11
CA ILE A 11 -27.07 -9.65 9.46
C ILE A 11 -25.76 -10.16 10.08
N ASN A 12 -24.96 -10.85 9.27
CA ASN A 12 -23.53 -10.84 9.52
C ASN A 12 -23.07 -9.42 9.13
N GLU A 13 -22.92 -8.55 10.13
CA GLU A 13 -22.20 -7.29 9.98
C GLU A 13 -20.83 -7.60 9.38
N ILE A 14 -20.72 -7.45 8.06
CA ILE A 14 -19.44 -7.32 7.39
C ILE A 14 -18.94 -5.95 7.84
N VAL A 15 -18.17 -5.93 8.94
CA VAL A 15 -17.43 -4.73 9.33
C VAL A 15 -16.43 -4.50 8.20
N GLU A 16 -16.77 -3.60 7.27
CA GLU A 16 -15.85 -3.14 6.24
C GLU A 16 -14.67 -2.50 6.96
N VAL A 17 -13.58 -3.24 7.11
CA VAL A 17 -12.33 -2.69 7.59
C VAL A 17 -11.88 -1.69 6.53
N ASP A 18 -11.84 -0.40 6.90
CA ASP A 18 -11.29 0.65 6.03
C ASP A 18 -9.80 0.40 5.82
N THR A 19 -9.51 -0.37 4.80
CA THR A 19 -8.20 -0.88 4.42
C THR A 19 -7.39 0.14 3.62
N ALA A 20 -7.97 1.30 3.31
CA ALA A 20 -7.40 2.35 2.49
C ALA A 20 -6.97 3.60 3.27
N THR A 21 -7.26 3.64 4.57
CA THR A 21 -6.85 4.75 5.45
C THR A 21 -5.49 4.45 6.09
N PRO A 22 -4.49 5.34 5.94
CA PRO A 22 -3.17 5.16 6.56
C PRO A 22 -3.27 5.25 8.08
N THR A 23 -2.53 4.39 8.78
CA THR A 23 -2.42 4.43 10.24
C THR A 23 -1.70 5.68 10.71
N ASN A 24 -0.73 6.16 9.93
CA ASN A 24 -0.03 7.42 10.16
C ASN A 24 -0.08 8.32 8.92
N ALA A 25 -0.96 9.33 8.97
CA ALA A 25 -1.17 10.27 7.86
C ALA A 25 0.07 11.14 7.55
N GLU A 26 0.86 11.52 8.56
CA GLU A 26 2.08 12.31 8.34
C GLU A 26 3.15 11.49 7.63
N LEU A 27 3.36 10.24 8.05
CA LEU A 27 4.31 9.34 7.41
C LEU A 27 3.89 9.01 5.98
N TYR A 28 2.59 8.83 5.74
CA TYR A 28 2.02 8.66 4.41
C TYR A 28 2.34 9.86 3.50
N GLN A 29 2.10 11.08 3.98
CA GLN A 29 2.37 12.30 3.24
C GLN A 29 3.87 12.47 2.94
N GLN A 30 4.74 12.23 3.92
CA GLN A 30 6.19 12.26 3.73
C GLN A 30 6.66 11.23 2.70
N ALA A 31 6.06 10.04 2.68
CA ALA A 31 6.40 9.01 1.69
C ALA A 31 6.02 9.46 0.27
N ILE A 32 4.85 10.10 0.09
CA ILE A 32 4.44 10.68 -1.19
C ILE A 32 5.44 11.74 -1.65
N GLU A 33 5.76 12.71 -0.79
CA GLU A 33 6.67 13.81 -1.12
C GLU A 33 8.05 13.29 -1.50
N LYS A 34 8.55 12.29 -0.77
CA LYS A 34 9.84 11.65 -1.06
C LYS A 34 9.81 10.92 -2.40
N GLY A 35 8.73 10.19 -2.69
CA GLY A 35 8.53 9.53 -3.97
C GLY A 35 8.50 10.51 -5.14
N GLN A 36 7.80 11.65 -4.98
CA GLN A 36 7.70 12.69 -5.99
C GLN A 36 9.05 13.37 -6.24
N ALA A 37 9.82 13.63 -5.17
CA ALA A 37 11.18 14.16 -5.27
C ALA A 37 12.08 13.22 -6.07
N ILE A 38 12.10 11.93 -5.75
CA ILE A 38 12.89 10.93 -6.50
C ILE A 38 12.43 10.85 -7.96
N LEU A 39 11.13 10.87 -8.21
CA LEU A 39 10.61 10.84 -9.57
C LEU A 39 11.05 12.07 -10.37
N LYS A 40 11.09 13.25 -9.73
CA LYS A 40 11.55 14.50 -10.33
C LYS A 40 13.05 14.49 -10.60
N ASP A 41 13.84 13.98 -9.66
CA ASP A 41 15.30 14.02 -9.71
C ASP A 41 15.90 12.91 -10.58
N GLU A 42 15.37 11.68 -10.49
CA GLU A 42 15.89 10.50 -11.18
C GLU A 42 15.05 10.05 -12.39
N GLY A 43 13.80 10.54 -12.52
CA GLY A 43 12.87 10.08 -13.57
C GLY A 43 12.37 8.63 -13.39
N SER A 44 12.65 7.99 -12.25
CA SER A 44 12.45 6.56 -12.06
C SER A 44 11.28 6.24 -11.14
N LYS A 45 10.15 5.80 -11.72
CA LYS A 45 8.99 5.30 -10.97
C LYS A 45 9.33 4.14 -10.04
N ALA A 46 10.27 3.30 -10.47
CA ALA A 46 10.71 2.14 -9.70
C ALA A 46 11.60 2.53 -8.50
N ALA A 47 12.38 3.61 -8.60
CA ALA A 47 13.10 4.15 -7.46
C ALA A 47 12.13 4.79 -6.46
N ALA A 48 11.23 5.66 -6.94
CA ALA A 48 10.20 6.32 -6.12
C ALA A 48 9.33 5.31 -5.35
N ALA A 49 8.79 4.29 -6.04
CA ALA A 49 7.96 3.27 -5.40
C ALA A 49 8.71 2.41 -4.37
N ARG A 50 10.02 2.16 -4.57
CA ARG A 50 10.84 1.43 -3.58
C ARG A 50 11.00 2.23 -2.30
N GLU A 51 11.23 3.53 -2.42
CA GLU A 51 11.40 4.40 -1.26
C GLU A 51 10.09 4.54 -0.48
N ILE A 52 8.96 4.72 -1.19
CA ILE A 52 7.62 4.71 -0.58
C ILE A 52 7.39 3.40 0.18
N TYR A 53 7.69 2.25 -0.44
CA TYR A 53 7.53 0.94 0.21
C TYR A 53 8.40 0.80 1.46
N ARG A 54 9.65 1.28 1.42
CA ARG A 54 10.57 1.26 2.57
C ARG A 54 9.99 2.03 3.75
N MET A 55 9.35 3.16 3.51
CA MET A 55 8.73 4.00 4.55
C MET A 55 7.42 3.39 5.08
N LEU A 56 6.61 2.79 4.22
CA LEU A 56 5.26 2.33 4.54
C LEU A 56 5.13 0.80 4.70
N GLN A 57 6.23 0.07 4.89
CA GLN A 57 6.25 -1.40 4.95
C GLN A 57 5.33 -2.04 6.01
N GLY A 58 4.93 -1.28 7.03
CA GLY A 58 3.98 -1.73 8.07
C GLY A 58 2.52 -1.37 7.79
N GLU A 59 2.23 -0.60 6.75
CA GLU A 59 0.86 -0.21 6.39
C GLU A 59 0.14 -1.33 5.62
N HIS A 60 -1.19 -1.21 5.58
CA HIS A 60 -1.99 -2.10 4.76
C HIS A 60 -1.62 -1.96 3.26
N ARG A 61 -1.78 -3.05 2.51
CA ARG A 61 -1.44 -3.10 1.08
C ARG A 61 -2.09 -1.95 0.31
N ASP A 62 -3.36 -1.66 0.54
CA ASP A 62 -4.09 -0.70 -0.27
C ASP A 62 -3.67 0.75 0.01
N VAL A 63 -3.25 1.06 1.25
CA VAL A 63 -2.58 2.32 1.59
C VAL A 63 -1.29 2.47 0.77
N ILE A 64 -0.46 1.42 0.73
CA ILE A 64 0.80 1.43 -0.04
C ILE A 64 0.54 1.60 -1.54
N LEU A 65 -0.49 0.93 -2.07
CA LEU A 65 -0.87 1.07 -3.49
C LEU A 65 -1.30 2.50 -3.83
N LYS A 66 -2.09 3.13 -2.95
CA LYS A 66 -2.50 4.53 -3.10
C LYS A 66 -1.28 5.46 -3.09
N ALA A 67 -0.35 5.24 -2.16
CA ALA A 67 0.90 6.00 -2.11
C ALA A 67 1.75 5.84 -3.39
N PHE A 68 1.78 4.65 -4.01
CA PHE A 68 2.49 4.47 -5.29
C PHE A 68 1.85 5.26 -6.44
N ILE A 69 0.53 5.37 -6.44
CA ILE A 69 -0.20 6.14 -7.46
C ILE A 69 0.10 7.63 -7.27
N ASP A 70 -0.06 8.12 -6.05
CA ASP A 70 0.08 9.54 -5.70
C ASP A 70 1.54 10.03 -5.72
N GLY A 71 2.46 9.20 -5.24
CA GLY A 71 3.87 9.55 -5.03
C GLY A 71 4.82 9.14 -6.16
N ALA A 72 4.53 8.05 -6.86
CA ALA A 72 5.40 7.52 -7.93
C ALA A 72 4.74 7.55 -9.32
N THR A 73 3.53 8.09 -9.44
CA THR A 73 2.75 8.17 -10.70
C THR A 73 2.55 6.80 -11.37
N VAL A 74 2.48 5.75 -10.54
CA VAL A 74 2.17 4.41 -11.02
C VAL A 74 0.68 4.35 -11.34
N THR A 75 0.31 3.68 -12.44
CA THR A 75 -1.11 3.53 -12.77
C THR A 75 -1.80 2.62 -11.77
N VAL A 76 -3.11 2.79 -11.58
CA VAL A 76 -3.92 1.94 -10.70
C VAL A 76 -3.73 0.45 -11.02
N LYS A 77 -3.72 0.09 -12.31
CA LYS A 77 -3.48 -1.29 -12.77
C LYS A 77 -2.03 -1.75 -12.56
N GLY A 78 -1.07 -0.83 -12.58
CA GLY A 78 0.35 -1.12 -12.42
C GLY A 78 0.79 -1.27 -10.96
N ALA A 79 0.14 -0.57 -10.03
CA ALA A 79 0.54 -0.52 -8.62
C ALA A 79 0.68 -1.90 -7.96
N PRO A 80 -0.23 -2.87 -8.18
CA PRO A 80 -0.08 -4.23 -7.65
C PRO A 80 1.21 -4.93 -8.10
N THR A 81 1.63 -4.71 -9.34
CA THR A 81 2.86 -5.31 -9.90
C THR A 81 4.11 -4.71 -9.25
N TYR A 82 4.11 -3.39 -9.03
CA TYR A 82 5.18 -2.71 -8.29
C TYR A 82 5.28 -3.25 -6.87
N PHE A 83 4.16 -3.38 -6.16
CA PHE A 83 4.10 -3.94 -4.81
C PHE A 83 4.69 -5.34 -4.72
N TYR A 84 4.26 -6.25 -5.61
CA TYR A 84 4.78 -7.61 -5.63
C TYR A 84 6.29 -7.65 -5.87
N ASN A 85 6.77 -6.91 -6.87
CA ASN A 85 8.18 -6.91 -7.26
C ASN A 85 9.08 -6.33 -6.16
N ILE A 86 8.64 -5.24 -5.51
CA ILE A 86 9.40 -4.58 -4.45
C ILE A 86 9.37 -5.43 -3.18
N SER A 87 8.19 -5.85 -2.72
CA SER A 87 8.07 -6.70 -1.52
C SER A 87 8.86 -8.01 -1.64
N ARG A 88 8.87 -8.65 -2.82
CA ARG A 88 9.70 -9.83 -3.08
C ARG A 88 11.19 -9.54 -2.94
N LYS A 89 11.67 -8.39 -3.43
CA LYS A 89 13.08 -7.98 -3.29
C LYS A 89 13.45 -7.73 -1.83
N PHE A 90 12.62 -7.00 -1.08
CA PHE A 90 12.85 -6.71 0.34
C PHE A 90 12.88 -8.01 1.17
N ARG A 91 11.94 -8.93 0.96
CA ARG A 91 11.97 -10.25 1.60
C ARG A 91 13.22 -11.07 1.26
N LYS A 92 13.74 -10.96 0.04
CA LYS A 92 14.98 -11.63 -0.35
C LYS A 92 16.19 -11.03 0.38
N LEU A 93 16.26 -9.70 0.49
CA LEU A 93 17.33 -9.00 1.19
C LEU A 93 17.32 -9.31 2.68
N ALA A 94 16.15 -9.30 3.32
CA ALA A 94 15.99 -9.64 4.73
C ALA A 94 16.41 -11.09 5.07
N LYS A 95 16.38 -12.01 4.10
CA LYS A 95 16.87 -13.39 4.26
C LYS A 95 18.36 -13.55 3.97
N ALA A 96 18.95 -12.61 3.24
CA ALA A 96 20.34 -12.68 2.79
C ALA A 96 21.31 -12.01 3.76
N GLU A 97 20.82 -11.15 4.66
CA GLU A 97 21.60 -10.63 5.80
C GLU A 97 21.47 -11.60 6.97
N PRO A 98 22.51 -12.42 7.30
CA PRO A 98 22.51 -13.12 8.57
C PRO A 98 22.51 -12.09 9.69
N ALA A 99 21.71 -12.34 10.74
CA ALA A 99 21.71 -11.52 11.95
C ALA A 99 23.16 -11.31 12.39
N LYS A 100 23.59 -10.05 12.46
CA LYS A 100 24.86 -9.72 13.11
C LYS A 100 24.61 -9.92 14.61
N ASP A 101 25.11 -11.04 15.12
CA ASP A 101 25.26 -11.34 16.54
C ASP A 101 26.12 -10.27 17.25
#